data_AF-A0A7C4MDJ8-F1
#
_entry.id   AF-A0A7C4MDJ8-F1
#
_cell.length_a   1.000
_cell.length_b   1.000
_cell.length_c   1.000
_cell.angle_alpha   90.00
_cell.angle_beta   90.00
_cell.angle_gamma   90.00
#
_symmetry.space_group_name_H-M   'P 1'
#
loop_
_entity.id
_entity.type
_entity.pdbx_description
1 polymer ?
#
loop_
_entity_poly.entity_id
_entity_poly.type
_entity_poly.pdbx_seq_one_letter_code
_entity_poly.pdbx_strand_id
1 'polypeptide(L)'
;MTSDKCISTYYIPKNLRESFKEFAYRLGKTASIALTEAIIEYMKNHAKEANGNITINVINPTFQSFTLVDKVMIKASLLENKQELNRLINVISRVQDEESKREFLIELAKRIQKAYEIYQRTQDKELGELLAKCEKMI
;
A
#
# COMPACT_ATOMS: atom_id res chain seq x y z
N MET A 1 9.94 15.94 -6.56
CA MET A 1 9.59 15.60 -7.94
C MET A 1 9.01 14.20 -7.94
N THR A 2 7.77 14.14 -8.39
CA THR A 2 6.85 13.01 -8.44
C THR A 2 7.34 11.93 -9.40
N SER A 3 7.39 10.68 -8.95
CA SER A 3 7.42 9.52 -9.84
C SER A 3 6.00 8.96 -9.86
N ASP A 4 5.21 9.45 -10.81
CA ASP A 4 3.96 8.80 -11.21
C ASP A 4 4.25 7.34 -11.55
N LYS A 5 3.51 6.40 -10.97
CA LYS A 5 3.45 5.03 -11.47
C LYS A 5 2.08 4.78 -12.07
N CYS A 6 2.04 4.92 -13.39
CA CYS A 6 0.96 4.42 -14.24
C CYS A 6 0.89 2.89 -14.07
N ILE A 7 -0.24 2.39 -13.58
CA ILE A 7 -0.54 0.96 -13.53
C ILE A 7 -1.12 0.60 -14.90
N SER A 8 -0.31 0.00 -15.76
CA SER A 8 -0.77 -0.47 -17.07
C SER A 8 -1.36 -1.87 -16.93
N THR A 9 -2.68 -1.97 -17.09
CA THR A 9 -3.38 -3.25 -17.24
C THR A 9 -3.25 -3.71 -18.69
N TYR A 10 -2.52 -4.80 -18.92
CA TYR A 10 -2.29 -5.32 -20.28
C TYR A 10 -3.38 -6.32 -20.66
N TYR A 11 -4.11 -5.99 -21.72
CA TYR A 11 -5.21 -6.80 -22.24
C TYR A 11 -4.73 -7.58 -23.47
N ILE A 12 -4.90 -8.91 -23.44
CA ILE A 12 -4.78 -9.71 -24.66
C ILE A 12 -6.13 -9.62 -25.40
N PRO A 13 -6.16 -9.13 -26.65
CA PRO A 13 -7.36 -9.09 -27.46
C PRO A 13 -8.06 -10.45 -27.49
N LYS A 14 -9.39 -10.45 -27.34
CA LYS A 14 -10.19 -11.69 -27.23
C LYS A 14 -9.94 -12.66 -28.40
N ASN A 15 -9.70 -12.13 -29.60
CA ASN A 15 -9.39 -12.89 -30.81
C ASN A 15 -8.00 -13.55 -30.82
N LEU A 16 -7.08 -13.11 -29.95
CA LEU A 16 -5.72 -13.65 -29.83
C LEU A 16 -5.52 -14.47 -28.55
N ARG A 17 -6.50 -14.47 -27.64
CA ARG A 17 -6.36 -15.07 -26.32
C ARG A 17 -6.14 -16.57 -26.36
N GLU A 18 -6.90 -17.28 -27.19
CA GLU A 18 -6.83 -18.74 -27.26
C GLU A 18 -5.57 -19.22 -27.98
N SER A 19 -5.20 -18.60 -29.10
CA SER A 19 -3.94 -18.90 -29.79
C SER A 19 -2.72 -18.60 -28.92
N PHE A 20 -2.77 -17.52 -28.14
CA PHE A 20 -1.69 -17.18 -27.19
C PHE A 20 -1.60 -18.17 -26.01
N LYS A 21 -2.73 -18.66 -25.49
CA LYS A 21 -2.73 -19.70 -24.46
C LYS A 21 -2.10 -21.00 -24.97
N GLU A 22 -2.46 -21.43 -26.18
CA GLU A 22 -1.89 -22.63 -26.78
C GLU A 22 -0.38 -22.48 -27.00
N PHE A 23 0.06 -21.31 -27.46
CA PHE A 23 1.47 -21.00 -27.60
C PHE A 23 2.21 -21.04 -26.25
N ALA A 24 1.66 -20.39 -25.22
CA ALA A 24 2.24 -20.42 -23.86
C ALA A 24 2.31 -21.84 -23.31
N TYR A 25 1.27 -22.65 -23.52
CA TYR A 25 1.22 -24.05 -23.10
C TYR A 25 2.31 -24.89 -23.78
N ARG A 26 2.55 -24.71 -25.08
CA ARG A 26 3.64 -25.38 -25.82
C ARG A 26 5.03 -25.01 -25.28
N LEU A 27 5.17 -23.83 -24.68
CA LEU A 27 6.39 -23.40 -23.99
C LEU A 27 6.47 -23.91 -22.54
N GLY A 28 5.49 -24.70 -22.09
CA GLY A 28 5.39 -25.18 -20.71
C GLY A 28 5.01 -24.10 -19.70
N LYS A 29 4.41 -22.99 -20.16
CA LYS A 29 4.10 -21.80 -19.34
C LYS A 29 2.61 -21.52 -19.31
N THR A 30 2.15 -20.84 -18.26
CA THR A 30 0.80 -20.26 -18.26
C THR A 30 0.79 -18.99 -19.11
N ALA A 31 -0.37 -18.64 -19.67
CA ALA A 31 -0.51 -17.43 -20.49
C ALA A 31 -0.11 -16.15 -19.71
N SER A 32 -0.36 -16.10 -18.41
CA SER A 32 0.06 -14.95 -17.59
C SER A 32 1.58 -14.83 -17.51
N ILE A 33 2.30 -15.94 -17.33
CA ILE A 33 3.76 -15.96 -17.25
C ILE A 33 4.36 -15.59 -18.61
N ALA A 34 3.90 -16.24 -19.68
CA ALA A 34 4.39 -15.98 -21.04
C ALA A 34 4.16 -14.52 -21.47
N LEU A 35 3.00 -13.94 -21.15
CA LEU A 35 2.71 -12.53 -21.44
C LEU A 35 3.64 -11.59 -20.66
N THR A 36 3.84 -11.87 -19.38
CA THR A 36 4.66 -11.05 -18.51
C THR A 36 6.11 -11.04 -19.00
N GLU A 37 6.67 -12.22 -19.29
CA GLU A 37 8.01 -12.35 -19.85
C GLU A 37 8.16 -11.63 -21.19
N ALA A 38 7.20 -11.79 -22.11
CA ALA A 38 7.23 -11.13 -23.41
C ALA A 38 7.22 -9.58 -23.27
N ILE A 39 6.43 -9.03 -22.34
CA ILE A 39 6.40 -7.59 -22.07
C ILE A 39 7.72 -7.13 -21.47
N ILE A 40 8.29 -7.86 -20.50
CA ILE A 40 9.59 -7.52 -19.91
C ILE A 40 10.68 -7.53 -20.96
N GLU A 41 10.70 -8.56 -21.80
CA GLU A 41 11.71 -8.72 -22.85
C GLU A 41 11.60 -7.62 -23.89
N TYR A 42 10.38 -7.30 -24.33
CA TYR A 42 10.11 -6.15 -25.20
C TYR A 42 10.59 -4.84 -24.56
N MET A 43 10.22 -4.57 -23.30
CA MET A 43 10.64 -3.37 -22.59
C MET A 43 12.16 -3.28 -22.40
N LYS A 44 12.86 -4.40 -22.15
CA LYS A 44 14.32 -4.44 -22.06
C LYS A 44 14.97 -4.09 -23.40
N ASN A 45 14.45 -4.65 -24.48
CA ASN A 45 14.99 -4.44 -25.83
C ASN A 45 14.73 -3.03 -26.36
N HIS A 46 13.65 -2.38 -25.90
CA HIS A 46 13.28 -1.01 -26.28
C HIS A 46 13.54 0.01 -25.16
N ALA A 47 14.29 -0.36 -24.10
CA ALA A 47 14.52 0.51 -22.94
C ALA A 47 15.21 1.84 -23.30
N LYS A 48 16.03 1.84 -24.36
CA LYS A 48 16.74 3.03 -24.84
C LYS A 48 15.84 4.03 -25.58
N GLU A 49 14.64 3.61 -25.99
CA GLU A 49 13.65 4.47 -26.63
C GLU A 49 12.84 5.25 -25.59
N ALA A 50 12.87 4.83 -24.33
CA ALA A 50 12.25 5.54 -23.21
C ALA A 50 13.28 6.45 -22.52
N ASN A 51 13.06 7.77 -22.57
CA ASN A 51 13.89 8.77 -21.87
C ASN A 51 13.65 8.74 -20.34
N GLY A 52 14.01 7.63 -19.66
CA GLY A 52 13.92 7.51 -18.20
C GLY A 52 14.33 6.12 -17.66
N ASN A 53 14.79 6.08 -16.42
CA ASN A 53 15.15 4.84 -15.71
C ASN A 53 13.91 4.00 -15.39
N ILE A 54 13.56 3.04 -16.24
CA ILE A 54 12.45 2.12 -16.00
C ILE A 54 12.90 0.98 -15.07
N THR A 55 12.28 0.89 -13.89
CA THR A 55 12.42 -0.26 -12.98
C THR A 55 11.23 -1.21 -13.18
N ILE A 56 11.47 -2.42 -13.69
CA ILE A 56 10.43 -3.41 -13.99
C ILE A 56 10.35 -4.44 -12.86
N ASN A 57 9.23 -4.45 -12.12
CA ASN A 57 8.96 -5.46 -11.11
C ASN A 57 8.00 -6.52 -11.66
N VAL A 58 8.43 -7.77 -11.64
CA VAL A 58 7.70 -8.92 -12.19
C VAL A 58 7.01 -9.64 -11.05
N ILE A 59 5.68 -9.63 -11.00
CA ILE A 59 4.91 -10.33 -9.97
C ILE A 59 4.36 -11.62 -10.57
N ASN A 60 4.91 -12.75 -10.13
CA ASN A 60 4.42 -14.08 -10.51
C ASN A 60 3.12 -14.38 -9.72
N PRO A 61 2.00 -14.83 -10.34
CA PRO A 61 0.70 -14.74 -9.69
C PRO A 61 0.41 -15.79 -8.63
N THR A 62 1.25 -16.82 -8.46
CA THR A 62 0.79 -18.04 -7.78
C THR A 62 1.14 -18.17 -6.31
N PHE A 63 2.16 -17.54 -5.76
CA PHE A 63 2.40 -17.58 -4.30
C PHE A 63 3.19 -16.34 -3.87
N GLN A 64 2.73 -15.67 -2.80
CA GLN A 64 3.39 -14.56 -2.07
C GLN A 64 3.20 -13.10 -2.56
N SER A 65 2.05 -12.72 -3.14
CA SER A 65 1.71 -11.29 -3.28
C SER A 65 1.22 -10.62 -1.98
N PHE A 66 0.92 -11.40 -0.93
CA PHE A 66 0.32 -10.86 0.30
C PHE A 66 1.35 -10.20 1.24
N THR A 67 2.60 -10.67 1.27
CA THR A 67 3.52 -10.31 2.35
C THR A 67 4.16 -8.92 2.22
N LEU A 68 4.23 -8.33 1.02
CA LEU A 68 4.79 -6.98 0.82
C LEU A 68 3.71 -5.88 0.85
N VAL A 69 2.52 -6.16 0.29
CA VAL A 69 1.37 -5.24 0.35
C VAL A 69 0.94 -5.05 1.80
N ASP A 70 0.87 -6.13 2.59
CA ASP A 70 0.57 -6.03 4.01
C ASP A 70 1.63 -5.20 4.75
N LYS A 71 2.93 -5.38 4.45
CA LYS A 71 4.00 -4.60 5.10
C LYS A 71 3.98 -3.11 4.73
N VAL A 72 3.62 -2.75 3.50
CA VAL A 72 3.51 -1.33 3.08
C VAL A 72 2.23 -0.71 3.60
N MET A 73 1.10 -1.41 3.54
CA MET A 73 -0.18 -0.96 4.12
C MET A 73 -0.07 -0.78 5.63
N ILE A 74 0.56 -1.72 6.34
CA ILE A 74 0.83 -1.59 7.76
C ILE A 74 1.72 -0.38 8.06
N LYS A 75 2.77 -0.12 7.26
CA LYS A 75 3.62 1.07 7.43
C LYS A 75 2.88 2.39 7.13
N ALA A 76 2.03 2.41 6.10
CA ALA A 76 1.22 3.58 5.76
C ALA A 76 0.18 3.86 6.85
N SER A 77 -0.56 2.83 7.28
CA SER A 77 -1.51 2.92 8.39
C SER A 77 -0.82 3.30 9.70
N LEU A 78 0.39 2.78 9.96
CA LEU A 78 1.20 3.19 11.12
C LEU A 78 1.53 4.68 11.08
N LEU A 79 2.01 5.20 9.94
CA LEU A 79 2.31 6.62 9.78
C LEU A 79 1.06 7.49 9.93
N GLU A 80 -0.04 7.12 9.26
CA GLU A 80 -1.32 7.83 9.31
C GLU A 80 -1.89 7.86 10.73
N ASN A 81 -1.78 6.76 11.49
CA ASN A 81 -2.25 6.72 12.88
C ASN A 81 -1.37 7.58 13.79
N LYS A 82 -0.05 7.55 13.64
CA LYS A 82 0.85 8.45 14.38
C LYS A 82 0.55 9.93 14.11
N GLN A 83 0.35 10.30 12.85
CA GLN A 83 0.04 11.67 12.45
C GLN A 83 -1.30 12.15 13.00
N GLU A 84 -2.36 11.36 12.83
CA GLU A 84 -3.69 11.74 13.30
C GLU A 84 -3.80 11.75 14.83
N LEU A 85 -3.18 10.79 15.55
CA LEU A 85 -3.14 10.83 17.01
C LEU A 85 -2.40 12.08 17.51
N ASN A 86 -1.24 12.40 16.93
CA ASN A 86 -0.53 13.64 17.28
C ASN A 86 -1.35 14.90 16.98
N ARG A 87 -2.03 14.93 15.84
CA ARG A 87 -2.92 16.04 15.48
C ARG A 87 -4.01 16.21 16.52
N LEU A 88 -4.72 15.14 16.88
CA LEU A 88 -5.81 15.18 17.85
C LEU A 88 -5.32 15.59 19.24
N ILE A 89 -4.21 15.03 19.72
CA ILE A 89 -3.57 15.46 20.97
C ILE A 89 -3.30 16.97 20.97
N ASN A 90 -2.71 17.47 19.88
CA ASN A 90 -2.38 18.90 19.75
C ASN A 90 -3.63 19.78 19.72
N VAL A 91 -4.68 19.36 19.00
CA VAL A 91 -5.95 20.10 18.93
C VAL A 91 -6.63 20.14 20.30
N ILE A 92 -6.79 18.99 20.96
CA ILE A 92 -7.43 18.88 22.28
C ILE A 92 -6.70 19.73 23.33
N SER A 93 -5.36 19.80 23.26
CA SER A 93 -4.57 20.63 24.18
C SER A 93 -4.74 22.15 24.00
N ARG A 94 -5.28 22.58 22.85
CA ARG A 94 -5.41 24.00 22.47
C ARG A 94 -6.86 24.49 22.46
N VAL A 95 -7.82 23.58 22.30
CA VAL A 95 -9.24 23.90 22.35
C VAL A 95 -9.63 24.27 23.78
N GLN A 96 -10.18 25.47 23.94
CA GLN A 96 -10.71 25.96 25.22
C GLN A 96 -12.23 25.74 25.37
N ASP A 97 -12.92 25.53 24.26
CA ASP A 97 -14.35 25.24 24.26
C ASP A 97 -14.61 23.78 24.66
N GLU A 98 -15.36 23.57 25.74
CA GLU A 98 -15.58 22.24 26.31
C GLU A 98 -16.45 21.34 25.42
N GLU A 99 -17.36 21.90 24.63
CA GLU A 99 -18.20 21.14 23.70
C GLU A 99 -17.36 20.59 22.55
N SER A 100 -16.58 21.45 21.88
CA SER A 100 -15.64 21.06 20.84
C SER A 100 -14.57 20.08 21.35
N LYS A 101 -14.07 20.30 22.57
CA LYS A 101 -13.09 19.41 23.20
C LYS A 101 -13.65 18.01 23.39
N ARG A 102 -14.91 17.89 23.80
CA ARG A 102 -15.61 16.62 23.94
C ARG A 102 -15.76 15.90 22.60
N GLU A 103 -16.07 16.61 21.51
CA GLU A 103 -16.13 16.03 20.17
C GLU A 103 -14.77 15.44 19.74
N PHE A 104 -13.69 16.20 19.93
CA PHE A 104 -12.35 15.71 19.63
C PHE A 104 -11.91 14.53 20.51
N LEU A 105 -12.35 14.47 21.77
CA LEU A 105 -12.11 13.31 22.64
C LEU A 105 -12.84 12.05 22.15
N ILE A 106 -14.05 12.18 21.61
CA ILE A 106 -14.79 11.07 20.99
C ILE A 106 -14.06 10.59 19.73
N GLU A 107 -13.58 11.52 18.90
CA GLU A 107 -12.78 11.18 17.73
C GLU A 107 -11.46 10.49 18.11
N LEU A 108 -10.80 10.98 19.16
CA LEU A 108 -9.58 10.37 19.71
C LEU A 108 -9.83 8.93 20.16
N ALA A 109 -10.90 8.67 20.90
CA ALA A 109 -11.26 7.32 21.35
C ALA A 109 -11.44 6.35 20.18
N LYS A 110 -12.13 6.77 19.11
CA LYS A 110 -12.31 5.96 17.89
C LYS A 110 -10.97 5.68 17.20
N ARG A 111 -10.07 6.66 17.19
CA ARG A 111 -8.75 6.52 16.55
C ARG A 111 -7.82 5.62 17.36
N ILE A 112 -7.85 5.69 18.70
CA ILE A 112 -7.11 4.80 19.60
C ILE A 112 -7.45 3.33 19.31
N GLN A 113 -8.74 3.00 19.15
CA GLN A 113 -9.16 1.62 18.87
C GLN A 113 -8.51 1.07 17.60
N LYS A 114 -8.48 1.86 16.51
CA LYS A 114 -7.84 1.49 15.25
C LYS A 114 -6.31 1.40 15.37
N ALA A 115 -5.72 2.33 16.11
CA ALA A 115 -4.28 2.36 16.35
C ALA A 115 -3.81 1.16 17.19
N TYR A 116 -4.62 0.67 18.13
CA TYR A 116 -4.33 -0.53 18.92
C TYR A 116 -4.16 -1.79 18.07
N GLU A 117 -5.03 -1.98 17.07
CA GLU A 117 -4.92 -3.12 16.14
C GLU A 117 -3.60 -3.09 15.35
N ILE A 118 -3.16 -1.89 14.97
CA ILE A 118 -1.89 -1.69 14.26
C ILE A 118 -0.72 -1.90 15.21
N TYR A 119 -0.80 -1.41 16.45
CA TYR A 119 0.23 -1.60 17.45
C TYR A 119 0.43 -3.09 17.79
N GLN A 120 -0.64 -3.86 17.97
CA GLN A 120 -0.52 -5.31 18.21
C GLN A 120 0.25 -6.04 17.10
N ARG A 121 0.06 -5.61 15.84
CA ARG A 121 0.71 -6.19 14.66
C ARG A 121 2.14 -5.70 14.43
N THR A 122 2.46 -4.48 14.85
CA THR A 122 3.75 -3.83 14.55
C THR A 122 4.70 -3.75 15.73
N GLN A 123 4.17 -3.74 16.95
CA GLN A 123 4.88 -3.44 18.20
C GLN A 123 5.72 -2.15 18.08
N ASP A 124 5.24 -1.17 17.30
CA ASP A 124 5.97 0.07 17.05
C ASP A 124 6.00 0.94 18.32
N LYS A 125 7.23 1.28 18.75
CA LYS A 125 7.48 2.00 20.01
C LYS A 125 6.82 3.38 20.07
N GLU A 126 6.95 4.17 19.00
CA GLU A 126 6.41 5.54 18.96
C GLU A 126 4.87 5.51 18.97
N LEU A 127 4.26 4.55 18.26
CA LEU A 127 2.81 4.36 18.32
C LEU A 127 2.35 3.97 19.74
N GLY A 128 3.10 3.10 20.43
CA GLY A 128 2.83 2.74 21.83
C GLY A 128 2.91 3.93 22.78
N GLU A 129 3.92 4.79 22.62
CA GLU A 129 4.06 6.02 23.41
C GLU A 129 2.89 7.00 23.16
N LEU A 130 2.45 7.14 21.90
CA LEU A 130 1.29 7.97 21.55
C LEU A 130 0.00 7.41 22.15
N LEU A 131 -0.22 6.10 22.07
CA LEU A 131 -1.38 5.44 22.67
C LEU A 131 -1.44 5.69 24.17
N ALA A 132 -0.34 5.48 24.89
CA ALA A 132 -0.26 5.74 26.34
C ALA A 132 -0.47 7.22 26.70
N LYS A 133 -0.11 8.15 25.81
CA LYS A 133 -0.39 9.58 26.00
C LYS A 133 -1.87 9.88 25.80
N CYS A 134 -2.48 9.32 24.75
CA CYS A 134 -3.91 9.52 24.45
C CYS A 134 -4.81 8.94 25.55
N GLU A 135 -4.46 7.78 26.12
CA GLU A 135 -5.22 7.16 27.22
C GLU A 135 -5.26 8.00 28.50
N LYS A 136 -4.27 8.86 28.73
CA LYS A 136 -4.28 9.80 29.87
C LYS A 136 -5.16 11.02 29.63
N MET A 137 -5.63 11.23 28.40
CA MET A 137 -6.43 12.39 28.00
C MET A 137 -7.93 12.07 27.96
N ILE A 138 -8.29 10.79 28.02
CA ILE A 138 -9.67 10.28 28.07
C ILE A 138 -9.98 9.89 29.51
#